data_AF-A0A816LXI0-F1
#
_entry.id   AF-A0A816LXI0-F1
#
_cell.length_a   1.000
_cell.length_b   1.000
_cell.length_c   1.000
_cell.angle_alpha   90.00
_cell.angle_beta   90.00
_cell.angle_gamma   90.00
#
_symmetry.space_group_name_H-M   'P 1'
#
loop_
_entity.id
_entity.type
_entity.pdbx_description
1 polymer ?
#
loop_
_entity_poly.entity_id
_entity_poly.type
_entity_poly.pdbx_seq_one_letter_code
_entity_poly.pdbx_strand_id
1 'polypeptide(L)'
;MTSRPYFQRSAQLFETLSSEDVATALLNISKASYSKVSDERIKTLMKHIKVVGEHVMGSTHSRSTLRTKIHSLCFNLGLPSLFVIINPVDIHSLVTLYFAGVDLDLDRFLPEVLCTIYGRAQIIATQPVATAKIFNCLIKSILKCLVCGGVLGPTKASFGTVGSQGRGSLDLHLLIWLKHEYTPAQLKENIQNQDFRDNLLKYLEDVVKEDLDVFRDETNDGTNTASDIRVSIQETDPITYEVVPACLSTPNPASDDYHRIFCKDVVRLVETSNIHKHSTTCYKYSKGKSDTSKTCRMRMPRVLVKTSNLDLSTGQITMRQSHPWINNFNE
;
A
#
# COMPACT_ATOMS: atom_id res chain seq x y z
N MET A 1 -18.08 31.04 36.34
CA MET A 1 -17.74 29.64 35.99
C MET A 1 -19.04 28.92 35.68
N THR A 2 -19.28 28.55 34.43
CA THR A 2 -20.44 27.73 34.06
C THR A 2 -20.25 26.33 34.64
N SER A 3 -21.04 25.96 35.65
CA SER A 3 -21.03 24.58 36.13
C SER A 3 -21.45 23.68 34.97
N ARG A 4 -20.69 22.61 34.73
CA ARG A 4 -21.04 21.62 33.72
C ARG A 4 -21.60 20.40 34.44
N PRO A 5 -22.90 20.39 34.81
CA PRO A 5 -23.50 19.37 35.69
C PRO A 5 -23.34 17.94 35.17
N TYR A 6 -23.18 17.78 33.85
CA TYR A 6 -22.88 16.50 33.21
C TYR A 6 -21.55 15.88 33.68
N PHE A 7 -20.50 16.67 33.95
CA PHE A 7 -19.22 16.12 34.40
C PHE A 7 -19.30 15.62 35.84
N GLN A 8 -20.02 16.31 36.72
CA GLN A 8 -20.23 15.86 38.10
C GLN A 8 -21.01 14.55 38.14
N ARG A 9 -22.07 14.42 37.32
CA ARG A 9 -22.84 13.18 37.21
C ARG A 9 -22.00 12.02 36.68
N SER A 10 -21.18 12.25 35.66
CA SER A 10 -20.28 11.22 35.14
C SER A 10 -19.20 10.83 36.15
N ALA A 11 -18.65 11.79 36.90
CA ALA A 11 -17.63 11.53 37.93
C ALA A 11 -18.18 10.62 39.05
N GLN A 12 -19.35 10.96 39.60
CA GLN A 12 -20.04 10.11 40.60
C GLN A 12 -20.30 8.71 40.06
N LEU A 13 -20.68 8.60 38.79
CA LEU A 13 -20.93 7.33 38.15
C LEU A 13 -19.63 6.52 37.94
N PHE A 14 -18.49 7.18 37.69
CA PHE A 14 -17.18 6.53 37.59
C PHE A 14 -16.62 6.08 38.93
N GLU A 15 -16.91 6.79 40.03
CA GLU A 15 -16.52 6.37 41.39
C GLU A 15 -17.15 5.03 41.78
N THR A 16 -18.29 4.68 41.19
CA THR A 16 -18.96 3.39 41.42
C THR A 16 -18.42 2.25 40.56
N LEU A 17 -17.48 2.49 39.64
CA LEU A 17 -16.88 1.46 38.80
C LEU A 17 -15.71 0.80 39.54
N SER A 18 -15.74 -0.52 39.63
CA SER A 18 -14.60 -1.31 40.10
C SER A 18 -13.63 -1.65 38.96
N SER A 19 -12.40 -2.04 39.32
CA SER A 19 -11.44 -2.59 38.36
C SER A 19 -11.95 -3.89 37.70
N GLU A 20 -12.74 -4.68 38.41
CA GLU A 20 -13.35 -5.91 37.92
C GLU A 20 -14.44 -5.64 36.87
N ASP A 21 -15.26 -4.60 37.06
CA ASP A 21 -16.25 -4.16 36.07
C ASP A 21 -15.57 -3.79 34.74
N VAL A 22 -14.45 -3.05 34.82
CA VAL A 22 -13.67 -2.64 33.65
C VAL A 22 -12.98 -3.85 32.99
N ALA A 23 -12.38 -4.75 33.77
CA ALA A 23 -11.75 -5.95 33.25
C ALA A 23 -12.75 -6.87 32.53
N THR A 24 -13.94 -7.04 33.13
CA THR A 24 -15.04 -7.82 32.53
C THR A 24 -15.51 -7.19 31.22
N ALA A 25 -15.68 -5.86 31.20
CA ALA A 25 -16.01 -5.14 29.97
C ALA A 25 -14.94 -5.32 28.88
N LEU A 26 -13.66 -5.23 29.23
CA LEU A 26 -12.55 -5.45 28.29
C LEU A 26 -12.53 -6.87 27.73
N LEU A 27 -12.78 -7.88 28.56
CA LEU A 27 -12.89 -9.28 28.12
C LEU A 27 -14.07 -9.50 27.17
N ASN A 28 -15.20 -8.84 27.42
CA ASN A 28 -16.37 -8.92 26.55
C ASN A 28 -16.13 -8.23 25.19
N ILE A 29 -15.45 -7.08 25.21
CA ILE A 29 -15.07 -6.35 23.99
C ILE A 29 -14.03 -7.13 23.17
N SER A 30 -13.03 -7.75 23.81
CA SER A 30 -11.94 -8.45 23.14
C SER A 30 -12.37 -9.77 22.49
N LYS A 31 -13.41 -10.43 23.00
CA LYS A 31 -14.01 -11.64 22.42
C LYS A 31 -14.78 -11.42 21.11
N ALA A 32 -14.78 -10.20 20.56
CA ALA A 32 -15.44 -9.83 19.30
C ALA A 32 -16.93 -10.17 19.21
N SER A 33 -17.57 -10.54 20.32
CA SER A 33 -19.02 -10.52 20.40
C SER A 33 -19.42 -9.05 20.35
N TYR A 34 -20.16 -8.64 19.33
CA TYR A 34 -20.85 -7.34 19.31
C TYR A 34 -21.98 -7.31 20.36
N SER A 35 -21.76 -7.90 21.54
CA SER A 35 -22.66 -7.71 22.65
C SER A 35 -22.59 -6.24 23.03
N LYS A 36 -23.74 -5.56 22.98
CA LYS A 36 -23.89 -4.24 23.58
C LYS A 36 -23.36 -4.38 25.00
N VAL A 37 -22.28 -3.66 25.33
CA VAL A 37 -21.88 -3.41 26.73
C VAL A 37 -23.16 -3.08 27.47
N SER A 38 -23.66 -3.93 28.36
CA SER A 38 -25.00 -3.75 28.96
C SER A 38 -24.97 -2.66 30.03
N ASP A 39 -23.84 -2.54 30.73
CA ASP A 39 -23.62 -1.58 31.80
C ASP A 39 -23.56 -0.12 31.29
N GLU A 40 -24.53 0.69 31.70
CA GLU A 40 -24.61 2.13 31.38
C GLU A 40 -23.40 2.92 31.93
N ARG A 41 -22.78 2.44 33.02
CA ARG A 41 -21.58 3.06 33.61
C ARG A 41 -20.41 2.95 32.66
N ILE A 42 -20.15 1.75 32.14
CA ILE A 42 -19.12 1.48 31.16
C ILE A 42 -19.43 2.19 29.83
N LYS A 43 -20.69 2.20 29.37
CA LYS A 43 -21.07 2.98 28.17
C LYS A 43 -20.73 4.46 28.32
N THR A 44 -21.03 5.04 29.47
CA THR A 44 -20.76 6.44 29.77
C THR A 44 -19.26 6.71 29.83
N LEU A 45 -18.49 5.82 30.45
CA LEU A 45 -17.02 5.89 30.46
C LEU A 45 -16.45 5.85 29.04
N MET A 46 -16.89 4.90 28.20
CA MET A 46 -16.44 4.80 26.81
C MET A 46 -16.81 6.03 25.97
N LYS A 47 -17.97 6.65 26.21
CA LYS A 47 -18.33 7.93 25.59
C LYS A 47 -17.35 9.03 26.00
N HIS A 48 -17.02 9.15 27.29
CA HIS A 48 -16.05 10.13 27.76
C HIS A 48 -14.64 9.89 27.19
N ILE A 49 -14.16 8.65 27.18
CA ILE A 49 -12.87 8.29 26.56
C ILE A 49 -12.85 8.69 25.08
N LYS A 50 -13.95 8.42 24.35
CA LYS A 50 -14.07 8.83 22.95
C LYS A 50 -14.01 10.35 22.81
N VAL A 51 -14.70 11.11 23.65
CA VAL A 51 -14.70 12.59 23.59
C VAL A 51 -13.33 13.16 23.93
N VAL A 52 -12.70 12.71 25.03
CA VAL A 52 -11.37 13.17 25.44
C VAL A 52 -10.30 12.82 24.40
N GLY A 53 -10.46 11.68 23.74
CA GLY A 53 -9.58 11.23 22.66
C GLY A 53 -9.63 12.08 21.39
N GLU A 54 -10.45 13.13 21.30
CA GLU A 54 -10.55 14.01 20.12
C GLU A 54 -9.20 14.52 19.62
N HIS A 55 -8.33 14.93 20.55
CA HIS A 55 -7.00 15.46 20.24
C HIS A 55 -5.91 14.39 20.13
N VAL A 56 -6.27 13.11 20.33
CA VAL A 56 -5.35 11.98 20.24
C VAL A 56 -5.43 11.38 18.84
N MET A 57 -4.34 11.48 18.09
CA MET A 57 -4.23 10.86 16.77
C MET A 57 -4.49 9.34 16.87
N GLY A 58 -5.28 8.80 15.94
CA GLY A 58 -5.61 7.37 15.91
C GLY A 58 -6.70 6.94 16.90
N SER A 59 -7.21 7.84 17.73
CA SER A 59 -8.33 7.55 18.64
C SER A 59 -9.62 7.18 17.90
N THR A 60 -10.58 6.61 18.63
CA THR A 60 -11.93 6.34 18.08
C THR A 60 -12.59 7.60 17.54
N HIS A 61 -12.37 8.76 18.17
CA HIS A 61 -12.88 10.04 17.67
C HIS A 61 -12.18 10.43 16.37
N SER A 62 -10.84 10.49 16.36
CA SER A 62 -10.06 10.82 15.15
C SER A 62 -10.48 9.96 13.96
N ARG A 63 -10.60 8.64 14.15
CA ARG A 63 -11.05 7.70 13.12
C ARG A 63 -12.49 7.96 12.65
N SER A 64 -13.38 8.32 13.58
CA SER A 64 -14.76 8.71 13.26
C SER A 64 -14.79 9.96 12.40
N THR A 65 -13.99 10.98 12.73
CA THR A 65 -13.89 12.23 11.96
C THR A 65 -13.35 12.00 10.55
N LEU A 66 -12.30 11.18 10.40
CA LEU A 66 -11.77 10.79 9.09
C LEU A 66 -12.82 10.04 8.25
N ARG A 67 -13.56 9.11 8.87
CA ARG A 67 -14.65 8.39 8.20
C ARG A 67 -15.75 9.33 7.73
N THR A 68 -16.16 10.30 8.56
CA THR A 68 -17.15 11.32 8.17
C THR A 68 -16.67 12.14 6.98
N LYS A 69 -15.38 12.52 6.92
CA LYS A 69 -14.80 13.22 5.77
C LYS A 69 -14.87 12.37 4.49
N ILE A 70 -14.53 11.08 4.59
CA ILE A 70 -14.65 10.14 3.46
C ILE A 70 -16.11 10.04 2.98
N HIS A 71 -17.07 9.87 3.90
CA HIS A 71 -18.49 9.82 3.53
C HIS A 71 -18.97 11.11 2.87
N SER A 72 -18.53 12.27 3.38
CA SER A 72 -18.86 13.56 2.76
C SER A 72 -18.30 13.68 1.34
N LEU A 73 -17.06 13.25 1.10
CA LEU A 73 -16.51 13.19 -0.25
C LEU A 73 -17.28 12.21 -1.14
N CYS A 74 -17.63 11.03 -0.64
CA CYS A 74 -18.44 10.07 -1.40
C CYS A 74 -19.82 10.64 -1.77
N PHE A 75 -20.45 11.37 -0.84
CA PHE A 75 -21.75 11.99 -1.07
C PHE A 75 -21.67 13.08 -2.15
N ASN A 76 -20.62 13.92 -2.13
CA ASN A 76 -20.49 15.06 -3.05
C ASN A 76 -19.86 14.69 -4.41
N LEU A 77 -19.00 13.67 -4.45
CA LEU A 77 -18.18 13.33 -5.63
C LEU A 77 -18.46 11.95 -6.21
N GLY A 78 -19.36 11.17 -5.60
CA GLY A 78 -19.55 9.75 -5.94
C GLY A 78 -18.48 8.87 -5.32
N LEU A 79 -18.42 7.60 -5.73
CA LEU A 79 -17.42 6.66 -5.21
C LEU A 79 -16.01 7.02 -5.71
N PRO A 80 -14.95 6.80 -4.92
CA PRO A 80 -13.58 6.99 -5.37
C PRO A 80 -13.29 6.05 -6.54
N SER A 81 -12.58 6.57 -7.54
CA SER A 81 -12.18 5.83 -8.74
C SER A 81 -11.06 4.83 -8.41
N LEU A 82 -10.12 5.20 -7.53
CA LEU A 82 -8.98 4.37 -7.15
C LEU A 82 -8.81 4.32 -5.63
N PHE A 83 -8.41 3.16 -5.14
CA PHE A 83 -7.88 2.96 -3.79
C PHE A 83 -6.43 2.51 -3.88
N VAL A 84 -5.53 3.34 -3.36
CA VAL A 84 -4.09 3.17 -3.47
C VAL A 84 -3.51 3.06 -2.07
N ILE A 85 -2.59 2.11 -1.88
CA ILE A 85 -1.76 2.03 -0.67
C ILE A 85 -0.32 2.28 -1.09
N ILE A 86 0.28 3.35 -0.58
CA ILE A 86 1.70 3.64 -0.81
C ILE A 86 2.45 3.16 0.43
N ASN A 87 3.29 2.15 0.23
CA ASN A 87 4.12 1.56 1.25
C ASN A 87 5.59 1.65 0.82
N PRO A 88 6.27 2.77 1.13
CA PRO A 88 7.68 2.91 0.81
C PRO A 88 8.53 1.90 1.59
N VAL A 89 9.50 1.32 0.90
CA VAL A 89 10.53 0.50 1.55
C VAL A 89 11.44 1.39 2.40
N ASP A 90 11.74 0.93 3.60
CA ASP A 90 12.54 1.64 4.60
C ASP A 90 13.91 0.97 4.79
N ILE A 91 13.92 -0.34 5.05
CA ILE A 91 15.13 -1.12 5.36
C ILE A 91 16.12 -1.18 4.19
N HIS A 92 15.62 -1.14 2.95
CA HIS A 92 16.43 -1.24 1.73
C HIS A 92 16.59 0.10 1.00
N SER A 93 16.02 1.19 1.53
CA SER A 93 16.10 2.50 0.88
C SER A 93 17.41 3.19 1.26
N LEU A 94 18.29 3.40 0.27
CA LEU A 94 19.53 4.16 0.46
C LEU A 94 19.27 5.56 0.99
N VAL A 95 18.23 6.22 0.46
CA VAL A 95 17.82 7.55 0.92
C VAL A 95 17.46 7.50 2.39
N THR A 96 16.66 6.52 2.82
CA THR A 96 16.27 6.41 4.24
C THR A 96 17.49 6.15 5.13
N LEU A 97 18.43 5.30 4.71
CA LEU A 97 19.66 5.01 5.46
C LEU A 97 20.59 6.20 5.55
N TYR A 98 20.78 6.95 4.45
CA TYR A 98 21.56 8.18 4.42
C TYR A 98 21.01 9.19 5.44
N PHE A 99 19.71 9.43 5.45
CA PHE A 99 19.07 10.32 6.42
C PHE A 99 19.05 9.77 7.86
N ALA A 100 19.21 8.45 8.03
CA ALA A 100 19.40 7.80 9.32
C ALA A 100 20.86 7.91 9.83
N GLY A 101 21.76 8.56 9.08
CA GLY A 101 23.14 8.83 9.47
C GLY A 101 24.15 7.81 8.98
N VAL A 102 23.78 6.94 8.03
CA VAL A 102 24.75 6.07 7.37
C VAL A 102 25.53 6.89 6.35
N ASP A 103 26.86 6.81 6.40
CA ASP A 103 27.74 7.50 5.45
C ASP A 103 27.63 6.82 4.07
N LEU A 104 26.78 7.39 3.22
CA LEU A 104 26.47 6.89 1.89
C LEU A 104 26.62 8.01 0.86
N ASP A 105 27.32 7.70 -0.23
CA ASP A 105 27.24 8.50 -1.45
C ASP A 105 26.04 7.99 -2.27
N LEU A 106 24.99 8.81 -2.37
CA LEU A 106 23.77 8.46 -3.12
C LEU A 106 23.99 8.47 -4.63
N ASP A 107 24.99 9.20 -5.12
CA ASP A 107 25.33 9.31 -6.54
C ASP A 107 26.31 8.20 -6.97
N ARG A 108 27.10 7.68 -6.03
CA ARG A 108 28.10 6.61 -6.27
C ARG A 108 27.93 5.47 -5.29
N PHE A 109 26.82 4.75 -5.43
CA PHE A 109 26.52 3.64 -4.55
C PHE A 109 27.53 2.48 -4.71
N LEU A 110 28.13 2.07 -3.58
CA LEU A 110 28.99 0.91 -3.45
C LEU A 110 28.32 -0.13 -2.54
N PRO A 111 27.98 -1.33 -3.04
CA PRO A 111 27.37 -2.43 -2.27
C PRO A 111 28.03 -2.72 -0.93
N GLU A 112 29.35 -2.61 -0.87
CA GLU A 112 30.19 -2.97 0.27
C GLU A 112 29.99 -2.05 1.48
N VAL A 113 29.42 -0.86 1.26
CA VAL A 113 29.14 0.12 2.32
C VAL A 113 27.85 -0.23 3.07
N LEU A 114 26.97 -1.05 2.49
CA LEU A 114 25.76 -1.48 3.19
C LEU A 114 26.09 -2.49 4.27
N CYS A 115 25.52 -2.31 5.46
CA CYS A 115 25.50 -3.35 6.48
C CYS A 115 24.46 -4.43 6.14
N THR A 116 24.44 -5.49 6.95
CA THR A 116 23.49 -6.60 6.81
C THR A 116 22.03 -6.13 6.87
N ILE A 117 21.09 -6.92 6.34
CA ILE A 117 19.66 -6.60 6.39
C ILE A 117 19.22 -6.31 7.84
N TYR A 118 19.72 -7.12 8.79
CA TYR A 118 19.44 -6.93 10.22
C TYR A 118 20.04 -5.62 10.74
N GLY A 119 21.29 -5.30 10.40
CA GLY A 119 21.92 -4.04 10.76
C GLY A 119 21.15 -2.83 10.23
N ARG A 120 20.68 -2.88 8.98
CA ARG A 120 19.83 -1.84 8.40
C ARG A 120 18.52 -1.69 9.17
N ALA A 121 17.86 -2.81 9.50
CA ALA A 121 16.64 -2.78 10.30
C ALA A 121 16.87 -2.17 11.69
N GLN A 122 18.00 -2.45 12.35
CA GLN A 122 18.36 -1.83 13.63
C GLN A 122 18.58 -0.32 13.50
N ILE A 123 19.23 0.13 12.44
CA ILE A 123 19.43 1.57 12.17
C ILE A 123 18.08 2.26 11.98
N ILE A 124 17.20 1.71 11.14
CA ILE A 124 15.85 2.27 10.92
C ILE A 124 15.05 2.31 12.23
N ALA A 125 15.08 1.23 13.02
CA ALA A 125 14.36 1.15 14.28
C ALA A 125 14.86 2.16 15.32
N THR A 126 16.16 2.49 15.32
CA THR A 126 16.76 3.49 16.23
C THR A 126 16.61 4.92 15.74
N GLN A 127 16.20 5.14 14.48
CA GLN A 127 16.05 6.46 13.86
C GLN A 127 14.62 6.78 13.37
N PRO A 128 13.58 6.63 14.23
CA PRO A 128 12.18 6.76 13.82
C PRO A 128 11.82 8.16 13.29
N VAL A 129 12.49 9.20 13.79
CA VAL A 129 12.28 10.58 13.32
C VAL A 129 12.79 10.79 11.90
N ALA A 130 13.96 10.22 11.57
CA ALA A 130 14.52 10.29 10.21
C ALA A 130 13.60 9.55 9.22
N THR A 131 13.17 8.34 9.58
CA THR A 131 12.24 7.55 8.78
C THR A 131 10.91 8.29 8.55
N ALA A 132 10.34 8.91 9.59
CA ALA A 132 9.11 9.69 9.46
C ALA A 132 9.26 10.93 8.57
N LYS A 133 10.40 11.63 8.66
CA LYS A 133 10.70 12.79 7.79
C LYS A 133 10.81 12.37 6.32
N ILE A 134 11.51 11.27 6.05
CA ILE A 134 11.68 10.76 4.68
C ILE A 134 10.38 10.22 4.12
N PHE A 135 9.62 9.48 4.91
CA PHE A 135 8.27 9.09 4.54
C PHE A 135 7.43 10.32 4.14
N ASN A 136 7.41 11.37 4.97
CA ASN A 136 6.66 12.59 4.66
C ASN A 136 7.18 13.30 3.39
N CYS A 137 8.49 13.36 3.17
CA CYS A 137 9.08 13.92 1.96
C CYS A 137 8.65 13.13 0.72
N LEU A 138 8.85 11.81 0.75
CA LEU A 138 8.52 10.91 -0.35
C LEU A 138 7.02 10.91 -0.67
N ILE A 139 6.16 10.85 0.34
CA ILE A 139 4.71 10.91 0.15
C ILE A 139 4.30 12.25 -0.48
N LYS A 140 4.85 13.38 -0.04
CA LYS A 140 4.56 14.68 -0.67
C LYS A 140 4.99 14.70 -2.14
N SER A 141 6.15 14.15 -2.47
CA SER A 141 6.63 14.03 -3.85
C SER A 141 5.73 13.12 -4.68
N ILE A 142 5.34 11.96 -4.16
CA ILE A 142 4.42 11.03 -4.85
C ILE A 142 3.06 11.70 -5.06
N LEU A 143 2.47 12.32 -4.04
CA LEU A 143 1.19 13.02 -4.21
C LEU A 143 1.29 14.14 -5.25
N LYS A 144 2.38 14.92 -5.25
CA LYS A 144 2.58 15.98 -6.23
C LYS A 144 2.74 15.43 -7.65
N CYS A 145 3.61 14.45 -7.86
CA CYS A 145 3.96 13.97 -9.19
C CYS A 145 2.92 12.99 -9.74
N LEU A 146 2.49 12.01 -8.95
CA LEU A 146 1.62 10.93 -9.40
C LEU A 146 0.14 11.33 -9.35
N VAL A 147 -0.31 11.95 -8.25
CA VAL A 147 -1.74 12.29 -8.07
C VAL A 147 -2.07 13.64 -8.71
N CYS A 148 -1.37 14.70 -8.31
CA CYS A 148 -1.60 16.04 -8.85
C CYS A 148 -1.07 16.19 -10.29
N GLY A 149 0.03 15.51 -10.62
CA GLY A 149 0.55 15.47 -12.00
C GLY A 149 -0.27 14.60 -12.94
N GLY A 150 -1.23 13.82 -12.42
CA GLY A 150 -2.23 13.12 -13.23
C GLY A 150 -1.72 11.85 -13.92
N VAL A 151 -0.69 11.20 -13.37
CA VAL A 151 -0.13 9.94 -13.90
C VAL A 151 -1.20 8.85 -13.89
N LEU A 152 -2.01 8.77 -12.83
CA LEU A 152 -3.17 7.85 -12.76
C LEU A 152 -4.42 8.42 -13.44
N GLY A 153 -4.29 9.45 -14.26
CA GLY A 153 -5.38 10.24 -14.84
C GLY A 153 -5.66 11.54 -14.07
N PRO A 154 -6.40 12.49 -14.67
CA PRO A 154 -6.67 13.78 -14.06
C PRO A 154 -7.42 13.64 -12.72
N THR A 155 -6.86 14.15 -11.63
CA THR A 155 -7.45 14.01 -10.30
C THR A 155 -8.42 15.16 -9.99
N LYS A 156 -9.64 14.82 -9.56
CA LYS A 156 -10.65 15.77 -9.03
C LYS A 156 -10.48 16.00 -7.53
N ALA A 157 -10.22 14.94 -6.77
CA ALA A 157 -9.96 15.00 -5.33
C ALA A 157 -9.15 13.78 -4.86
N SER A 158 -8.49 13.91 -3.72
CA SER A 158 -7.85 12.79 -3.04
C SER A 158 -7.96 12.92 -1.53
N PHE A 159 -8.07 11.79 -0.82
CA PHE A 159 -8.11 11.74 0.63
C PHE A 159 -7.17 10.67 1.16
N GLY A 160 -6.18 11.07 1.95
CA GLY A 160 -5.13 10.19 2.48
C GLY A 160 -5.15 10.08 4.00
N THR A 161 -4.84 8.89 4.52
CA THR A 161 -4.61 8.66 5.95
C THR A 161 -3.35 7.85 6.16
N VAL A 162 -2.48 8.31 7.05
CA VAL A 162 -1.25 7.59 7.41
C VAL A 162 -1.58 6.47 8.39
N GLY A 163 -1.09 5.28 8.08
CA GLY A 163 -1.09 4.12 8.96
C GLY A 163 0.32 3.77 9.43
N SER A 164 0.40 2.73 10.25
CA SER A 164 1.66 2.10 10.65
C SER A 164 1.58 0.61 10.34
N GLN A 165 2.63 0.10 9.73
CA GLN A 165 2.81 -1.32 9.46
C GLN A 165 3.17 -2.06 10.75
N GLY A 166 3.10 -3.40 10.72
CA GLY A 166 3.40 -4.24 11.88
C GLY A 166 4.82 -4.08 12.46
N ARG A 167 5.74 -3.45 11.70
CA ARG A 167 7.12 -3.14 12.12
C ARG A 167 7.35 -1.66 12.49
N GLY A 168 6.30 -0.85 12.57
CA GLY A 168 6.35 0.56 12.95
C GLY A 168 6.60 1.56 11.81
N SER A 169 6.96 1.08 10.62
CA SER A 169 7.09 1.91 9.42
C SER A 169 5.74 2.46 8.95
N LEU A 170 5.74 3.63 8.34
CA LEU A 170 4.51 4.31 7.94
C LEU A 170 4.07 3.88 6.53
N ASP A 171 2.76 3.83 6.31
CA ASP A 171 2.14 3.68 5.00
C ASP A 171 1.05 4.74 4.79
N LEU A 172 0.69 5.00 3.54
CA LEU A 172 -0.42 5.89 3.20
C LEU A 172 -1.53 5.10 2.54
N HIS A 173 -2.72 5.11 3.15
CA HIS A 173 -3.96 4.73 2.49
C HIS A 173 -4.55 5.95 1.79
N LEU A 174 -4.83 5.83 0.49
CA LEU A 174 -5.26 6.94 -0.35
C LEU A 174 -6.50 6.56 -1.16
N LEU A 175 -7.50 7.42 -1.12
CA LEU A 175 -8.65 7.39 -2.03
C LEU A 175 -8.48 8.50 -3.06
N ILE A 176 -8.67 8.18 -4.33
CA ILE A 176 -8.54 9.14 -5.44
C ILE A 176 -9.84 9.15 -6.24
N TRP A 177 -10.37 10.36 -6.48
CA TRP A 177 -11.47 10.62 -7.41
C TRP A 177 -10.87 11.20 -8.68
N LEU A 178 -10.94 10.44 -9.76
CA LEU A 178 -10.54 10.92 -11.09
C LEU A 178 -11.61 11.85 -11.65
N LYS A 179 -11.21 12.70 -12.60
CA LYS A 179 -12.08 13.69 -13.25
C LYS A 179 -12.94 13.01 -14.32
N HIS A 180 -13.95 12.28 -13.87
CA HIS A 180 -15.05 11.79 -14.69
C HIS A 180 -16.39 12.03 -13.98
N GLU A 181 -17.48 11.97 -14.73
CA GLU A 181 -18.84 12.22 -14.21
C GLU A 181 -19.68 10.94 -14.13
N TYR A 182 -19.11 9.80 -14.52
CA TYR A 182 -19.83 8.53 -14.54
C TYR A 182 -20.06 7.95 -13.14
N THR A 183 -21.31 7.63 -12.85
CA THR A 183 -21.70 6.70 -11.78
C THR A 183 -21.36 5.25 -12.19
N PRO A 184 -21.32 4.29 -11.24
CA PRO A 184 -21.13 2.87 -11.60
C PRO A 184 -22.14 2.33 -12.61
N ALA A 185 -23.40 2.79 -12.54
CA ALA A 185 -24.44 2.41 -13.50
C ALA A 185 -24.15 2.98 -14.90
N GLN A 186 -23.75 4.25 -14.98
CA GLN A 186 -23.36 4.87 -16.25
C GLN A 186 -22.09 4.24 -16.81
N LEU A 187 -21.09 3.87 -15.99
CA LEU A 187 -19.94 3.11 -16.48
C LEU A 187 -20.39 1.80 -17.13
N LYS A 188 -21.33 1.07 -16.51
CA LYS A 188 -21.90 -0.16 -17.06
C LYS A 188 -22.71 0.05 -18.35
N GLU A 189 -23.33 1.21 -18.52
CA GLU A 189 -24.01 1.56 -19.76
C GLU A 189 -23.01 1.97 -20.87
N ASN A 190 -22.01 2.78 -20.53
CA ASN A 190 -21.02 3.29 -21.47
C ASN A 190 -20.13 2.18 -22.04
N ILE A 191 -19.88 1.09 -21.31
CA ILE A 191 -19.19 -0.07 -21.89
C ILE A 191 -19.96 -0.72 -23.04
N GLN A 192 -21.23 -0.40 -23.31
CA GLN A 192 -21.88 -0.87 -24.53
C GLN A 192 -21.35 -0.15 -25.78
N ASN A 193 -20.85 1.08 -25.62
CA ASN A 193 -20.15 1.84 -26.66
C ASN A 193 -18.72 1.29 -26.85
N GLN A 194 -18.37 0.97 -28.10
CA GLN A 194 -17.07 0.38 -28.41
C GLN A 194 -15.89 1.32 -28.15
N ASP A 195 -15.97 2.57 -28.61
CA ASP A 195 -14.89 3.54 -28.43
C ASP A 195 -14.60 3.78 -26.94
N PHE A 196 -15.65 3.85 -26.11
CA PHE A 196 -15.49 3.98 -24.67
C PHE A 196 -14.77 2.77 -24.06
N ARG A 197 -15.16 1.54 -24.44
CA ARG A 197 -14.49 0.32 -23.96
C ARG A 197 -13.03 0.29 -24.34
N ASP A 198 -12.72 0.56 -25.61
CA ASP A 198 -11.38 0.44 -26.14
C ASP A 198 -10.45 1.46 -25.45
N ASN A 199 -10.95 2.69 -25.21
CA ASN A 199 -10.23 3.70 -24.44
C ASN A 199 -10.07 3.34 -22.96
N LEU A 200 -11.09 2.73 -22.34
CA LEU A 200 -11.01 2.26 -20.95
C LEU A 200 -9.96 1.15 -20.80
N LEU A 201 -9.96 0.18 -21.70
CA LEU A 201 -8.97 -0.91 -21.71
C LEU A 201 -7.56 -0.35 -21.94
N LYS A 202 -7.40 0.58 -22.90
CA LYS A 202 -6.12 1.24 -23.15
C LYS A 202 -5.60 1.99 -21.91
N TYR A 203 -6.46 2.75 -21.23
CA TYR A 203 -6.09 3.42 -19.97
C TYR A 203 -5.68 2.41 -18.89
N LEU A 204 -6.38 1.28 -18.76
CA LEU A 204 -6.03 0.27 -17.76
C LEU A 204 -4.72 -0.45 -18.10
N GLU A 205 -4.43 -0.73 -19.38
CA GLU A 205 -3.15 -1.34 -19.81
C GLU A 205 -1.97 -0.37 -19.69
N ASP A 206 -2.23 0.94 -19.78
CA ASP A 206 -1.22 1.98 -19.54
C ASP A 206 -0.81 1.97 -18.06
N VAL A 207 -1.81 1.97 -17.16
CA VAL A 207 -1.57 2.04 -15.72
C VAL A 207 -1.16 0.69 -15.13
N VAL A 208 -1.73 -0.43 -15.57
CA VAL A 208 -1.60 -1.74 -14.93
C VAL A 208 -0.88 -2.71 -15.87
N LYS A 209 0.36 -3.05 -15.52
CA LYS A 209 1.15 -4.07 -16.21
C LYS A 209 1.06 -5.40 -15.48
N GLU A 210 0.99 -6.49 -16.24
CA GLU A 210 0.97 -7.85 -15.70
C GLU A 210 2.00 -8.78 -16.38
N ASP A 211 2.87 -8.22 -17.24
CA ASP A 211 3.93 -8.96 -17.92
C ASP A 211 5.19 -8.12 -18.17
N LEU A 212 6.24 -8.78 -18.66
CA LEU A 212 7.57 -8.22 -18.89
C LEU A 212 7.96 -8.22 -20.38
N ASP A 213 7.06 -8.58 -21.28
CA ASP A 213 7.43 -8.88 -22.67
C ASP A 213 8.02 -7.63 -23.35
N VAL A 214 7.35 -6.49 -23.22
CA VAL A 214 7.80 -5.19 -23.75
C VAL A 214 9.16 -4.79 -23.18
N PHE A 215 9.34 -4.92 -21.86
CA PHE A 215 10.58 -4.53 -21.20
C PHE A 215 11.75 -5.44 -21.55
N ARG A 216 11.51 -6.72 -21.86
CA ARG A 216 12.56 -7.68 -22.24
C ARG A 216 13.00 -7.49 -23.69
N ASP A 217 12.07 -7.26 -24.60
CA ASP A 217 12.38 -7.04 -26.00
C ASP A 217 13.31 -5.82 -26.17
N GLU A 218 13.10 -4.78 -25.37
CA GLU A 218 13.92 -3.56 -25.35
C GLU A 218 15.29 -3.74 -24.68
N THR A 219 15.51 -4.85 -23.95
CA THR A 219 16.83 -5.22 -23.42
C THR A 219 17.63 -6.13 -24.36
N ASN A 220 17.00 -6.70 -25.39
CA ASN A 220 17.60 -7.68 -26.30
C ASN A 220 18.24 -7.00 -27.53
N ASP A 221 19.32 -6.25 -27.35
CA ASP A 221 20.12 -5.71 -28.46
C ASP A 221 21.28 -6.65 -28.85
N GLY A 222 20.98 -7.91 -29.16
CA GLY A 222 21.94 -8.91 -29.70
C GLY A 222 23.13 -9.29 -28.80
N THR A 223 23.42 -8.53 -27.75
CA THR A 223 24.42 -8.81 -26.73
C THR A 223 23.74 -9.56 -25.60
N ASN A 224 23.64 -10.88 -25.76
CA ASN A 224 23.36 -11.79 -24.65
C ASN A 224 24.46 -11.65 -23.59
N THR A 225 24.32 -10.66 -22.70
CA THR A 225 24.94 -10.69 -21.38
C THR A 225 23.84 -10.75 -20.32
N ALA A 226 23.05 -11.82 -20.42
CA ALA A 226 22.26 -12.37 -19.30
C ALA A 226 23.14 -12.77 -18.08
N SER A 227 24.46 -12.52 -18.15
CA SER A 227 25.47 -12.73 -17.12
C SER A 227 25.83 -11.48 -16.30
N ASP A 228 25.61 -10.25 -16.77
CA ASP A 228 26.47 -9.16 -16.28
C ASP A 228 26.01 -8.40 -15.04
N ILE A 229 24.81 -8.67 -14.52
CA ILE A 229 24.50 -8.44 -13.09
C ILE A 229 23.51 -9.52 -12.64
N ARG A 230 23.86 -10.80 -12.81
CA ARG A 230 23.68 -11.64 -11.64
C ARG A 230 24.73 -11.08 -10.68
N VAL A 231 24.32 -10.26 -9.71
CA VAL A 231 25.04 -10.27 -8.43
C VAL A 231 25.19 -11.75 -8.18
N SER A 232 26.42 -12.22 -8.27
CA SER A 232 26.74 -13.60 -8.01
C SER A 232 26.20 -13.85 -6.61
N ILE A 233 25.01 -14.43 -6.53
CA ILE A 233 24.58 -15.22 -5.40
C ILE A 233 25.51 -16.43 -5.47
N GLN A 234 26.80 -16.18 -5.20
CA GLN A 234 27.62 -17.22 -4.63
C GLN A 234 26.84 -17.66 -3.41
N GLU A 235 26.76 -18.96 -3.21
CA GLU A 235 26.29 -19.59 -1.99
C GLU A 235 27.25 -19.26 -0.83
N THR A 236 27.50 -17.97 -0.62
CA THR A 236 28.29 -17.41 0.47
C THR A 236 27.29 -16.91 1.50
N ASP A 237 27.13 -17.74 2.54
CA ASP A 237 26.56 -17.45 3.85
C ASP A 237 25.20 -16.69 3.88
N PRO A 238 24.07 -17.28 4.34
CA PRO A 238 22.70 -16.79 4.07
C PRO A 238 22.27 -15.42 4.66
N ILE A 239 23.18 -14.57 5.16
CA ILE A 239 22.81 -13.45 6.05
C ILE A 239 23.45 -12.09 5.70
N THR A 240 24.46 -11.98 4.85
CA THR A 240 25.38 -10.85 5.03
C THR A 240 25.10 -9.57 4.23
N TYR A 241 24.78 -9.56 2.93
CA TYR A 241 24.70 -8.27 2.19
C TYR A 241 23.74 -8.24 0.98
N GLU A 242 22.46 -8.63 1.14
CA GLU A 242 21.53 -8.62 0.00
C GLU A 242 21.26 -7.19 -0.52
N VAL A 243 21.84 -6.87 -1.67
CA VAL A 243 21.53 -5.69 -2.50
C VAL A 243 20.33 -6.03 -3.37
N VAL A 244 19.18 -5.50 -2.97
CA VAL A 244 17.93 -5.60 -3.73
C VAL A 244 17.81 -4.42 -4.69
N PRO A 245 16.93 -4.47 -5.71
CA PRO A 245 16.76 -3.36 -6.65
C PRO A 245 16.45 -2.01 -5.99
N ALA A 246 15.77 -2.00 -4.85
CA ALA A 246 15.52 -0.78 -4.07
C ALA A 246 16.79 -0.12 -3.49
N CYS A 247 17.90 -0.85 -3.44
CA CYS A 247 19.22 -0.33 -3.05
C CYS A 247 19.97 0.31 -4.24
N LEU A 248 19.42 0.28 -5.46
CA LEU A 248 20.11 0.82 -6.63
C LEU A 248 19.71 2.28 -6.85
N SER A 249 20.64 3.05 -7.43
CA SER A 249 20.34 4.40 -7.89
C SER A 249 19.33 4.37 -9.03
N THR A 250 18.39 5.31 -9.03
CA THR A 250 17.43 5.48 -10.13
C THR A 250 18.15 5.91 -11.40
N PRO A 251 17.77 5.40 -12.58
CA PRO A 251 18.39 5.79 -13.83
C PRO A 251 18.21 7.28 -14.11
N ASN A 252 19.25 7.95 -14.60
CA ASN A 252 19.22 9.37 -14.94
C ASN A 252 18.37 9.61 -16.21
N PRO A 253 17.24 10.34 -16.15
CA PRO A 253 16.39 10.62 -17.30
C PRO A 253 17.06 11.40 -18.43
N ALA A 254 18.16 12.11 -18.14
CA ALA A 254 18.92 12.85 -19.13
C ALA A 254 20.02 12.02 -19.83
N SER A 255 20.18 10.75 -19.46
CA SER A 255 21.15 9.85 -20.10
C SER A 255 20.60 9.28 -21.42
N ASP A 256 21.44 9.18 -22.44
CA ASP A 256 21.09 8.53 -23.72
C ASP A 256 20.70 7.05 -23.51
N ASP A 257 21.25 6.41 -22.48
CA ASP A 257 20.96 5.02 -22.09
C ASP A 257 19.75 4.88 -21.15
N TYR A 258 19.05 5.97 -20.80
CA TYR A 258 18.00 5.97 -19.78
C TYR A 258 16.97 4.87 -20.00
N HIS A 259 16.41 4.80 -21.20
CA HIS A 259 15.33 3.87 -21.54
C HIS A 259 15.76 2.41 -21.34
N ARG A 260 16.96 2.06 -21.84
CA ARG A 260 17.54 0.72 -21.71
C ARG A 260 17.77 0.34 -20.25
N ILE A 261 18.32 1.25 -19.44
CA ILE A 261 18.56 1.01 -18.01
C ILE A 261 17.23 0.90 -17.26
N PHE A 262 16.27 1.78 -17.56
CA PHE A 262 14.93 1.75 -16.98
C PHE A 262 14.24 0.40 -17.21
N CYS A 263 14.19 -0.10 -18.44
CA CYS A 263 13.56 -1.39 -18.74
C CYS A 263 14.29 -2.56 -18.04
N LYS A 264 15.62 -2.52 -17.99
CA LYS A 264 16.42 -3.50 -17.23
C LYS A 264 16.08 -3.47 -15.74
N ASP A 265 15.93 -2.29 -15.15
CA ASP A 265 15.59 -2.13 -13.74
C ASP A 265 14.16 -2.59 -13.44
N VAL A 266 13.19 -2.32 -14.33
CA VAL A 266 11.82 -2.83 -14.22
C VAL A 266 11.80 -4.36 -14.24
N VAL A 267 12.48 -4.99 -15.22
CA VAL A 267 12.60 -6.46 -15.28
C VAL A 267 13.18 -7.01 -13.99
N ARG A 268 14.30 -6.43 -13.52
CA ARG A 268 14.96 -6.87 -12.28
C ARG A 268 14.03 -6.74 -11.08
N LEU A 269 13.35 -5.61 -10.93
CA LEU A 269 12.43 -5.35 -9.81
C LEU A 269 11.24 -6.31 -9.82
N VAL A 270 10.66 -6.58 -10.99
CA VAL A 270 9.53 -7.49 -11.09
C VAL A 270 9.95 -8.92 -10.76
N GLU A 271 11.07 -9.38 -11.31
CA GLU A 271 11.57 -10.74 -11.07
C GLU A 271 11.98 -10.99 -9.62
N THR A 272 12.56 -9.99 -8.95
CA THR A 272 12.97 -10.14 -7.54
C THR A 272 11.81 -9.95 -6.57
N SER A 273 10.87 -9.04 -6.87
CA SER A 273 9.96 -8.49 -5.86
C SER A 273 8.47 -8.58 -6.22
N ASN A 274 8.10 -8.66 -7.50
CA ASN A 274 6.69 -8.77 -7.90
C ASN A 274 6.28 -10.17 -8.41
N ILE A 275 7.17 -11.16 -8.43
CA ILE A 275 6.76 -12.56 -8.61
C ILE A 275 6.14 -13.09 -7.32
N HIS A 276 4.89 -13.55 -7.42
CA HIS A 276 4.17 -14.13 -6.30
C HIS A 276 4.84 -15.42 -5.81
N LYS A 277 5.16 -15.43 -4.52
CA LYS A 277 5.57 -16.63 -3.78
C LYS A 277 4.53 -16.90 -2.71
N HIS A 278 4.00 -18.13 -2.68
CA HIS A 278 3.00 -18.50 -1.70
C HIS A 278 3.55 -18.32 -0.28
N SER A 279 2.72 -17.76 0.59
CA SER A 279 3.00 -17.54 2.00
C SER A 279 1.77 -17.91 2.84
N THR A 280 1.92 -17.93 4.16
CA THR A 280 0.79 -18.17 5.08
C THR A 280 -0.38 -17.21 4.84
N THR A 281 -0.07 -15.96 4.48
CA THR A 281 -1.07 -14.93 4.13
C THR A 281 -1.91 -15.30 2.91
N CYS A 282 -1.35 -16.06 1.96
CA CYS A 282 -2.06 -16.50 0.75
C CYS A 282 -3.22 -17.42 1.10
N TYR A 283 -3.07 -18.22 2.16
CA TYR A 283 -4.07 -19.18 2.60
C TYR A 283 -4.89 -18.68 3.79
N LYS A 284 -4.71 -17.41 4.16
CA LYS A 284 -5.56 -16.75 5.15
C LYS A 284 -7.00 -16.79 4.64
N TYR A 285 -7.88 -17.42 5.41
CA TYR A 285 -9.29 -17.69 5.07
C TYR A 285 -9.54 -18.82 4.06
N SER A 286 -8.51 -19.55 3.64
CA SER A 286 -8.71 -20.77 2.86
C SER A 286 -9.49 -21.80 3.69
N LYS A 287 -10.55 -22.36 3.12
CA LYS A 287 -11.35 -23.43 3.74
C LYS A 287 -10.76 -24.82 3.51
N GLY A 288 -9.79 -24.95 2.60
CA GLY A 288 -9.12 -26.21 2.30
C GLY A 288 -8.24 -26.69 3.45
N LYS A 289 -8.39 -27.96 3.83
CA LYS A 289 -7.64 -28.60 4.93
C LYS A 289 -6.33 -29.25 4.48
N SER A 290 -6.13 -29.44 3.17
CA SER A 290 -4.91 -30.00 2.56
C SER A 290 -4.24 -28.97 1.66
N ASP A 291 -2.93 -29.09 1.42
CA ASP A 291 -2.22 -28.18 0.51
C ASP A 291 -2.78 -28.22 -0.92
N THR A 292 -3.34 -29.35 -1.35
CA THR A 292 -4.03 -29.50 -2.64
C THR A 292 -5.41 -28.84 -2.70
N SER A 293 -6.02 -28.54 -1.56
CA SER A 293 -7.33 -27.87 -1.48
C SER A 293 -7.24 -26.41 -1.05
N LYS A 294 -6.03 -25.91 -0.75
CA LYS A 294 -5.83 -24.53 -0.35
C LYS A 294 -5.93 -23.61 -1.56
N THR A 295 -6.87 -22.68 -1.51
CA THR A 295 -7.00 -21.65 -2.54
C THR A 295 -6.18 -20.43 -2.16
N CYS A 296 -5.33 -19.96 -3.05
CA CYS A 296 -4.62 -18.71 -2.87
C CYS A 296 -5.60 -17.53 -2.92
N ARG A 297 -5.66 -16.74 -1.85
CA ARG A 297 -6.47 -15.51 -1.76
C ARG A 297 -6.16 -14.50 -2.85
N MET A 298 -4.92 -14.48 -3.36
CA MET A 298 -4.48 -13.63 -4.47
C MET A 298 -4.79 -14.24 -5.85
N ARG A 299 -5.46 -15.40 -5.89
CA ARG A 299 -5.89 -16.12 -7.10
C ARG A 299 -4.73 -16.53 -8.01
N MET A 300 -3.64 -17.03 -7.40
CA MET A 300 -2.47 -17.55 -8.10
C MET A 300 -2.54 -19.09 -8.22
N PRO A 301 -2.06 -19.70 -9.32
CA PRO A 301 -1.62 -19.04 -10.55
C PRO A 301 -2.82 -18.41 -11.29
N ARG A 302 -2.58 -17.30 -11.98
CA ARG A 302 -3.58 -16.64 -12.82
C ARG A 302 -3.71 -17.33 -14.17
N VAL A 303 -4.91 -17.26 -14.73
CA VAL A 303 -5.17 -17.71 -16.10
C VAL A 303 -4.51 -16.73 -17.06
N LEU A 304 -3.83 -17.25 -18.08
CA LEU A 304 -3.21 -16.43 -19.12
C LEU A 304 -4.27 -15.86 -20.06
N VAL A 305 -4.11 -14.59 -20.39
CA VAL A 305 -5.06 -13.82 -21.19
C VAL A 305 -4.27 -13.05 -22.24
N LYS A 306 -4.51 -13.37 -23.52
CA LYS A 306 -3.72 -12.80 -24.63
C LYS A 306 -3.97 -11.31 -24.84
N THR A 307 -5.22 -10.87 -24.66
CA THR A 307 -5.66 -9.50 -24.89
C THR A 307 -6.66 -9.11 -23.82
N SER A 308 -6.54 -7.88 -23.30
CA SER A 308 -7.51 -7.37 -22.34
C SER A 308 -8.92 -7.35 -22.95
N ASN A 309 -9.92 -7.65 -22.15
CA ASN A 309 -11.30 -7.67 -22.58
C ASN A 309 -12.25 -7.25 -21.46
N LEU A 310 -13.49 -6.98 -21.85
CA LEU A 310 -14.56 -6.58 -20.96
C LEU A 310 -15.83 -7.35 -21.33
N ASP A 311 -16.38 -8.09 -20.38
CA ASP A 311 -17.67 -8.78 -20.52
C ASP A 311 -18.82 -7.77 -20.48
N LEU A 312 -19.53 -7.61 -21.60
CA LEU A 312 -20.60 -6.62 -21.76
C LEU A 312 -21.80 -6.85 -20.84
N SER A 313 -22.04 -8.10 -20.42
CA SER A 313 -23.18 -8.48 -19.59
C SER A 313 -22.92 -8.22 -18.11
N THR A 314 -21.72 -8.60 -17.66
CA THR A 314 -21.33 -8.52 -16.24
C THR A 314 -20.60 -7.21 -15.91
N GLY A 315 -19.93 -6.60 -16.89
CA GLY A 315 -18.99 -5.50 -16.71
C GLY A 315 -17.64 -5.95 -16.18
N GLN A 316 -17.35 -7.25 -16.14
CA GLN A 316 -16.09 -7.77 -15.65
C GLN A 316 -14.96 -7.44 -16.64
N ILE A 317 -13.89 -6.85 -16.12
CA ILE A 317 -12.68 -6.56 -16.88
C ILE A 317 -11.67 -7.68 -16.63
N THR A 318 -11.08 -8.19 -17.72
CA THR A 318 -9.97 -9.13 -17.67
C THR A 318 -8.79 -8.48 -18.38
N MET A 319 -7.71 -8.22 -17.66
CA MET A 319 -6.50 -7.66 -18.24
C MET A 319 -5.69 -8.74 -18.98
N ARG A 320 -4.92 -8.32 -19.98
CA ARG A 320 -3.87 -9.15 -20.59
C ARG A 320 -2.90 -9.61 -19.50
N GLN A 321 -2.61 -10.90 -19.50
CA GLN A 321 -1.74 -11.57 -18.55
C GLN A 321 -0.89 -12.60 -19.30
N SER A 322 0.39 -12.33 -19.53
CA SER A 322 1.30 -13.30 -20.18
C SER A 322 2.12 -14.15 -19.19
N HIS A 323 2.12 -13.80 -17.90
CA HIS A 323 2.82 -14.58 -16.87
C HIS A 323 1.92 -14.96 -15.67
N PRO A 324 1.78 -16.24 -15.28
CA PRO A 324 0.75 -16.65 -14.31
C PRO A 324 1.03 -16.25 -12.86
N TRP A 325 2.24 -15.78 -12.55
CA TRP A 325 2.69 -15.48 -11.18
C TRP A 325 3.13 -14.02 -10.96
N ILE A 326 3.13 -13.17 -11.99
CA ILE A 326 3.50 -11.76 -11.80
C ILE A 326 2.30 -11.06 -11.13
N ASN A 327 2.56 -10.35 -10.04
CA ASN A 327 1.58 -9.42 -9.48
C ASN A 327 1.55 -8.16 -10.34
N ASN A 328 0.39 -7.52 -10.42
CA ASN A 328 0.22 -6.24 -11.11
C ASN A 328 1.22 -5.21 -10.61
N PHE A 329 1.79 -4.45 -11.53
CA PHE A 329 2.68 -3.33 -11.22
C PHE A 329 2.35 -2.13 -12.11
N ASN A 330 2.88 -0.97 -11.74
CA ASN A 330 2.88 0.25 -12.54
C ASN A 330 4.31 0.47 -13.06
N GLU A 331 4.44 1.06 -14.25
CA GLU A 331 5.74 1.50 -14.79
C GLU A 331 6.18 2.86 -14.22
#